data_AF-A0A3S2J5W2-F1
#
_entry.id   AF-A0A3S2J5W2-F1
#
_cell.length_a   1.000
_cell.length_b   1.000
_cell.length_c   1.000
_cell.angle_alpha   90.00
_cell.angle_beta   90.00
_cell.angle_gamma   90.00
#
_symmetry.space_group_name_H-M   'P 1'
#
loop_
_entity.id
_entity.type
_entity.pdbx_description
1 polymer ?
#
loop_
_entity_poly.entity_id
_entity_poly.type
_entity_poly.pdbx_seq_one_letter_code
_entity_poly.pdbx_strand_id
1 'polypeptide(L)'
;HQYEEAVIFPAFEDAVVGSNANLASTRRLRAEHVEDECFAGEVTEILLAIGHGETVENPEAIGFMLRGLFENLRRHIAFEREHVLPMIGIVDRD
;
A
#
# COMPACT_ATOMS: atom_id res chain seq x y z
N HIS A 1 -4.81 -4.26 2.16
CA HIS A 1 -5.50 -3.23 2.97
C HIS A 1 -6.57 -3.80 3.89
N GLN A 2 -7.76 -4.24 3.44
CA GLN A 2 -8.84 -4.65 4.38
C GLN A 2 -8.43 -5.70 5.43
N TYR A 3 -7.69 -6.73 5.03
CA TYR A 3 -7.19 -7.75 5.96
C TYR A 3 -6.17 -7.18 6.95
N GLU A 4 -5.28 -6.28 6.50
CA GLU A 4 -4.34 -5.61 7.39
C GLU A 4 -5.10 -4.78 8.42
N GLU A 5 -6.07 -3.98 7.98
CA GLU A 5 -6.85 -3.09 8.84
C GLU A 5 -7.68 -3.82 9.89
N ALA A 6 -8.23 -4.98 9.53
CA ALA A 6 -9.14 -5.75 10.38
C ALA A 6 -8.43 -6.77 11.28
N VAL A 7 -7.22 -7.21 10.91
CA VAL A 7 -6.53 -8.33 11.59
C VAL A 7 -5.10 -7.97 11.97
N ILE A 8 -4.27 -7.54 11.01
CA ILE A 8 -2.83 -7.35 11.23
C ILE A 8 -2.56 -6.13 12.12
N PHE A 9 -3.17 -4.99 11.81
CA PHE A 9 -2.97 -3.74 12.54
C PHE A 9 -3.45 -3.83 13.99
N PRO A 10 -4.64 -4.39 14.30
CA PRO A 10 -5.01 -4.64 15.70
C PRO A 10 -4.00 -5.53 16.44
N ALA A 11 -3.58 -6.65 15.84
CA ALA A 11 -2.60 -7.55 16.47
C ALA A 11 -1.23 -6.86 16.70
N PHE A 12 -0.80 -6.02 15.75
CA PHE A 12 0.42 -5.24 15.86
C PHE A 12 0.32 -4.18 16.96
N GLU A 13 -0.79 -3.43 17.01
CA GLU A 13 -1.05 -2.42 18.03
C GLU A 13 -1.06 -3.05 19.45
N ASP A 14 -1.66 -4.22 19.60
CA ASP A 14 -1.65 -5.01 20.85
C ASP A 14 -0.23 -5.49 21.23
N ALA A 15 0.57 -5.92 20.25
CA ALA A 15 1.94 -6.39 20.48
C ALA A 15 2.90 -5.26 20.87
N VAL A 16 2.58 -4.00 20.54
CA VAL A 16 3.43 -2.83 20.77
C VAL A 16 2.89 -1.87 21.84
N VAL A 17 1.93 -2.33 22.66
CA VAL A 17 1.32 -1.54 23.75
C VAL A 17 2.40 -0.87 24.60
N GLY A 18 2.38 0.47 24.62
CA GLY A 18 3.36 1.32 25.31
C GLY A 18 4.36 2.05 24.40
N SER A 19 4.42 1.70 23.11
CA SER A 19 5.25 2.39 22.10
C SER A 19 4.43 3.35 21.23
N ASN A 20 4.43 4.65 21.58
CA ASN A 20 3.72 5.69 20.81
C ASN A 20 4.19 5.80 19.35
N ALA A 21 5.46 5.48 19.07
CA ALA A 21 6.01 5.52 17.73
C ALA A 21 5.35 4.47 16.81
N ASN A 22 5.03 3.29 17.34
CA ASN A 22 4.43 2.21 16.55
C ASN A 22 2.94 2.47 16.25
N LEU A 23 2.23 3.12 17.17
CA LEU A 23 0.86 3.60 16.92
C LEU A 23 0.83 4.68 15.83
N ALA A 24 1.86 5.55 15.77
CA ALA A 24 1.99 6.52 14.70
C ALA A 24 2.24 5.83 13.33
N SER A 25 3.01 4.73 13.31
CA SER A 25 3.22 3.92 12.10
C SER A 25 1.91 3.35 11.56
N THR A 26 1.05 2.76 12.39
CA THR A 26 -0.23 2.22 11.91
C THR A 26 -1.15 3.29 11.33
N ARG A 27 -1.18 4.48 11.95
CA ARG A 27 -1.94 5.62 11.41
C ARG A 27 -1.41 6.06 10.05
N ARG A 28 -0.08 6.10 9.89
CA ARG A 28 0.56 6.42 8.61
C ARG A 28 0.20 5.39 7.55
N LEU A 29 0.30 4.09 7.86
CA LEU A 29 -0.04 3.01 6.92
C LEU A 29 -1.49 3.07 6.45
N ARG A 30 -2.44 3.36 7.35
CA ARG A 30 -3.85 3.55 6.98
C ARG A 30 -4.06 4.77 6.06
N ALA A 31 -3.30 5.85 6.26
CA ALA A 31 -3.34 6.99 5.35
C ALA A 31 -2.75 6.63 3.98
N GLU A 32 -1.63 5.90 3.96
CA GLU A 32 -1.03 5.37 2.73
C GLU A 32 -2.01 4.46 1.96
N HIS A 33 -2.81 3.64 2.64
CA HIS A 33 -3.86 2.83 1.98
C HIS A 33 -4.87 3.67 1.21
N VAL A 34 -5.32 4.79 1.78
CA VAL A 34 -6.26 5.71 1.12
C VAL A 34 -5.61 6.36 -0.11
N GLU A 35 -4.35 6.77 0.02
CA GLU A 35 -3.58 7.35 -1.08
C GLU A 35 -3.35 6.34 -2.21
N ASP A 36 -2.96 5.11 -1.87
CA ASP A 36 -2.74 4.02 -2.82
C ASP A 36 -4.04 3.63 -3.53
N GLU A 37 -5.18 3.57 -2.84
CA GLU A 37 -6.49 3.30 -3.44
C GLU A 37 -6.94 4.42 -4.40
N CYS A 38 -6.75 5.68 -4.01
CA CYS A 38 -7.04 6.82 -4.87
C CYS A 38 -6.21 6.76 -6.16
N PHE A 39 -4.89 6.55 -6.01
CA PHE A 39 -3.98 6.51 -7.14
C PHE A 39 -4.19 5.29 -8.05
N ALA A 40 -4.51 4.13 -7.47
CA ALA A 40 -4.94 2.96 -8.23
C ALA A 40 -6.23 3.23 -9.02
N GLY A 41 -7.15 4.02 -8.46
CA GLY A 41 -8.35 4.50 -9.14
C GLY A 41 -8.01 5.30 -10.41
N GLU A 42 -7.14 6.30 -10.30
CA GLU A 42 -6.70 7.11 -11.45
C GLU A 42 -6.06 6.25 -12.55
N VAL A 43 -5.16 5.33 -12.18
CA VAL A 43 -4.54 4.39 -13.12
C VAL A 43 -5.59 3.48 -13.78
N THR A 44 -6.57 3.02 -13.01
CA THR A 44 -7.63 2.15 -13.50
C THR A 44 -8.48 2.84 -14.56
N GLU A 45 -8.87 4.10 -14.34
CA GLU A 45 -9.65 4.88 -15.30
C GLU A 45 -8.92 5.01 -16.65
N ILE A 46 -7.63 5.34 -16.62
CA ILE A 46 -6.80 5.44 -17.83
C ILE A 46 -6.71 4.09 -18.56
N LEU A 47 -6.46 3.00 -17.82
CA LEU A 47 -6.35 1.68 -18.42
C LEU A 47 -7.68 1.20 -19.01
N LEU A 48 -8.81 1.53 -18.38
CA LEU A 48 -10.15 1.21 -18.90
C LEU A 48 -10.45 1.99 -20.18
N ALA A 49 -10.14 3.28 -20.23
CA ALA A 49 -10.29 4.11 -21.44
C ALA A 49 -9.52 3.50 -22.62
N ILE A 50 -8.26 3.11 -22.40
CA ILE A 50 -7.42 2.43 -23.41
C ILE A 50 -8.04 1.10 -23.81
N GLY A 51 -8.52 0.31 -22.85
CA GLY A 51 -9.22 -0.95 -23.09
C GLY A 51 -10.49 -0.80 -23.92
N HIS A 52 -11.16 0.35 -23.84
CA HIS A 52 -12.32 0.71 -24.68
C HIS A 52 -11.94 1.29 -26.05
N GLY A 53 -10.65 1.39 -26.36
CA GLY A 53 -10.16 1.83 -27.67
C GLY A 53 -9.82 3.31 -27.75
N GLU A 54 -9.75 4.03 -26.64
CA GLU A 54 -9.22 5.40 -26.62
C GLU A 54 -7.73 5.40 -26.97
N THR A 55 -7.29 6.46 -27.65
CA THR A 55 -5.89 6.61 -28.05
C THR A 55 -5.04 7.07 -26.88
N VAL A 56 -3.87 6.45 -26.71
CA VAL A 56 -2.88 6.90 -25.74
C VAL A 56 -2.16 8.14 -26.27
N GLU A 57 -2.51 9.31 -25.74
CA GLU A 57 -1.87 10.58 -26.15
C GLU A 57 -0.45 10.75 -25.59
N ASN A 58 -0.21 10.26 -24.36
CA ASN A 58 1.07 10.41 -23.67
C ASN A 58 1.47 9.09 -22.98
N PRO A 59 2.14 8.18 -23.69
CA PRO A 59 2.55 6.89 -23.13
C PRO A 59 3.60 7.03 -22.02
N GLU A 60 4.44 8.06 -22.04
CA GLU A 60 5.42 8.32 -20.98
C GLU A 60 4.74 8.64 -19.64
N ALA A 61 3.67 9.44 -19.65
CA ALA A 61 2.91 9.77 -18.45
C ALA A 61 2.27 8.53 -17.83
N ILE A 62 1.70 7.65 -18.66
CA ILE A 62 1.14 6.37 -18.19
C ILE A 62 2.22 5.50 -17.57
N GLY A 63 3.39 5.40 -18.24
CA GLY A 63 4.53 4.67 -17.72
C GLY A 63 5.02 5.21 -16.37
N PHE A 64 5.01 6.54 -16.19
CA PHE A 64 5.34 7.19 -14.92
C PHE A 64 4.32 6.85 -13.83
N MET A 65 3.02 6.92 -14.12
CA MET A 65 1.97 6.60 -13.15
C MET A 65 2.02 5.13 -12.72
N LEU A 66 2.16 4.21 -13.66
CA LEU A 66 2.30 2.77 -13.38
C LEU A 66 3.53 2.50 -12.52
N ARG A 67 4.66 3.14 -12.82
CA ARG A 67 5.87 3.02 -11.99
C ARG A 67 5.61 3.52 -10.58
N GLY A 68 4.99 4.68 -10.42
CA GLY A 68 4.61 5.22 -9.11
C GLY A 68 3.77 4.23 -8.31
N LEU A 69 2.79 3.58 -8.95
CA LEU A 69 1.85 2.68 -8.29
C LEU A 69 2.59 1.46 -7.73
N PHE A 70 3.38 0.81 -8.59
CA PHE A 70 4.14 -0.37 -8.18
C PHE A 70 5.25 -0.03 -7.18
N GLU A 71 5.90 1.13 -7.30
CA GLU A 71 6.92 1.56 -6.34
C GLU A 71 6.35 1.86 -4.96
N ASN A 72 5.18 2.52 -4.88
CA ASN A 72 4.48 2.75 -3.62
C ASN A 72 4.12 1.43 -2.94
N LEU A 73 3.44 0.53 -3.67
CA LEU A 73 3.04 -0.78 -3.16
C LEU A 73 4.24 -1.60 -2.67
N ARG A 74 5.35 -1.59 -3.41
CA ARG A 74 6.56 -2.31 -2.99
C ARG A 74 7.13 -1.76 -1.69
N ARG A 75 7.16 -0.44 -1.50
CA ARG A 75 7.65 0.18 -0.26
C ARG A 75 6.72 -0.09 0.92
N HIS A 76 5.40 -0.04 0.68
CA HIS A 76 4.39 -0.37 1.68
C HIS A 76 4.57 -1.81 2.18
N ILE A 77 4.61 -2.78 1.25
CA ILE A 77 4.79 -4.21 1.56
C ILE A 77 6.14 -4.46 2.26
N ALA A 78 7.22 -3.81 1.82
CA ALA A 78 8.53 -3.95 2.45
C ALA A 78 8.49 -3.49 3.91
N PHE A 79 7.88 -2.34 4.19
CA PHE A 79 7.73 -1.85 5.56
C PHE A 79 6.94 -2.83 6.44
N GLU A 80 5.84 -3.37 5.94
CA GLU A 80 5.06 -4.35 6.70
C GLU A 80 5.86 -5.61 7.01
N ARG A 81 6.59 -6.15 6.03
CA ARG A 81 7.42 -7.36 6.20
C ARG A 81 8.58 -7.14 7.16
N GLU A 82 9.22 -5.98 7.10
CA GLU A 82 10.41 -5.67 7.90
C GLU A 82 10.10 -5.21 9.32
N HIS A 83 8.92 -4.59 9.54
CA HIS A 83 8.62 -3.92 10.81
C HIS A 83 7.32 -4.34 11.48
N VAL A 84 6.29 -4.72 10.72
CA VAL A 84 4.97 -5.05 11.28
C VAL A 84 4.86 -6.55 11.60
N LEU A 85 5.08 -7.41 10.59
CA LEU A 85 4.93 -8.86 10.72
C LEU A 85 5.84 -9.49 11.80
N PRO A 86 7.12 -9.09 11.95
CA PRO A 86 7.99 -9.67 12.97
C PRO A 86 7.50 -9.42 14.40
N MET A 87 6.85 -8.28 14.63
CA MET A 87 6.35 -7.90 15.96
C MET A 87 5.15 -8.75 16.40
N ILE A 88 4.44 -9.36 15.46
CA ILE A 88 3.32 -10.29 15.73
C ILE A 88 3.71 -11.76 15.52
N GLY A 89 5.02 -12.05 15.48
CA GLY A 89 5.54 -13.42 15.40
C GLY A 89 5.41 -14.08 14.02
N ILE A 90 5.10 -13.30 12.98
CA ILE A 90 5.10 -13.77 11.59
C ILE A 90 6.50 -13.54 11.02
N VAL A 91 7.23 -14.63 10.78
CA VAL A 91 8.54 -14.57 10.12
C VAL A 91 8.33 -14.82 8.64
N ASP A 92 8.68 -13.83 7.83
CA ASP A 92 8.72 -13.99 6.39
C ASP A 92 9.76 -15.04 6.01
N ARG A 93 9.33 -16.11 5.34
CA ARG A 93 10.22 -17.14 4.80
C ARG A 93 10.27 -16.92 3.29
N ASP A 94 11.43 -16.49 2.81
CA ASP A 94 11.74 -16.28 1.39
C ASP A 94 11.20 -17.40 0.47
#